data_AF-A0A3L7PUY4-F1
#
_entry.id   AF-A0A3L7PUY4-F1
#
_cell.length_a   1.000
_cell.length_b   1.000
_cell.length_c   1.000
_cell.angle_alpha   90.00
_cell.angle_beta   90.00
_cell.angle_gamma   90.00
#
_symmetry.space_group_name_H-M   'P 1'
#
loop_
_entity.id
_entity.type
_entity.pdbx_description
1 polymer ?
#
loop_
_entity_poly.entity_id
_entity_poly.type
_entity_poly.pdbx_seq_one_letter_code
_entity_poly.pdbx_strand_id
1 'polypeptide(L)'
;MAKARRKRTGPVQVGIYLLQYLAARSFAWLFGAFPPEQNLRTAETVADIWTRFNPERLARATGNVRRAFPDMSDEECVALAKASVRYMFRTYMVDAFQLPRVVTEESWQRHVDLSNARPGTKLMIGERPAIFLGPHAGNWELLGFFPTLMGFRMHALARPLDNPFIWQWATGLRENRGMKIITKFGATEELQAIIHNGGRIAFIADQNAGNDGIFVPYFGQMASAYKSIALLAMRYDLPVAVGVALRTGNGFNFQIHTVDIIQPEDWRDHE
;
A
#
# COMPACT_ATOMS: atom_id res chain seq x y z
N MET A 1 -21.51 10.07 -20.22
CA MET A 1 -20.74 9.22 -21.14
C MET A 1 -19.62 10.03 -21.80
N ALA A 2 -18.36 9.73 -21.48
CA ALA A 2 -17.21 10.11 -22.30
C ALA A 2 -16.14 9.01 -22.12
N LYS A 3 -16.14 8.01 -23.00
CA LYS A 3 -15.05 7.02 -23.07
C LYS A 3 -13.79 7.80 -23.44
N ALA A 4 -12.87 7.97 -22.48
CA ALA A 4 -11.54 8.46 -22.77
C ALA A 4 -10.95 7.59 -23.89
N ARG A 5 -10.66 8.23 -25.02
CA ARG A 5 -10.13 7.60 -26.23
C ARG A 5 -8.74 7.07 -25.89
N ARG A 6 -8.64 5.81 -25.45
CA ARG A 6 -7.37 5.13 -25.16
C ARG A 6 -6.58 5.16 -26.47
N LYS A 7 -5.52 5.98 -26.55
CA LYS A 7 -4.61 6.02 -27.72
C LYS A 7 -4.24 4.57 -28.02
N ARG A 8 -4.53 4.09 -29.23
CA ARG A 8 -4.16 2.73 -29.64
C ARG A 8 -2.65 2.61 -29.48
N THR A 9 -2.22 1.75 -28.58
CA THR A 9 -0.81 1.48 -28.33
C THR A 9 -0.22 0.87 -29.61
N GLY A 10 0.81 1.49 -30.19
CA GLY A 10 1.44 0.97 -31.40
C GLY A 10 2.09 -0.40 -31.18
N PRO A 11 2.33 -1.19 -32.23
CA PRO A 11 2.84 -2.56 -32.12
C PRO A 11 4.19 -2.66 -31.39
N VAL A 12 5.08 -1.68 -31.58
CA VAL A 12 6.36 -1.59 -30.86
C VAL A 12 6.14 -1.46 -29.35
N GLN A 13 5.23 -0.58 -28.93
CA GLN A 13 4.93 -0.38 -27.52
C GLN A 13 4.27 -1.61 -26.89
N VAL A 14 3.44 -2.32 -27.65
CA VAL A 14 2.88 -3.62 -27.22
C VAL A 14 4.01 -4.63 -27.00
N GLY A 15 4.99 -4.70 -27.92
CA GLY A 15 6.18 -5.54 -27.77
C GLY A 15 6.98 -5.21 -26.50
N ILE A 16 7.24 -3.92 -26.24
CA ILE A 16 7.91 -3.46 -25.01
C ILE A 16 7.11 -3.88 -23.77
N TYR A 17 5.80 -3.71 -23.78
CA TYR A 17 4.95 -4.10 -22.65
C TYR A 17 4.95 -5.61 -22.41
N LEU A 18 4.97 -6.43 -23.46
CA LEU A 18 5.09 -7.87 -23.34
C LEU A 18 6.45 -8.29 -22.77
N LEU A 19 7.55 -7.67 -23.23
CA LEU A 19 8.89 -7.94 -22.69
C LEU A 19 8.99 -7.57 -21.20
N GLN A 20 8.45 -6.41 -20.80
CA GLN A 20 8.38 -6.02 -19.39
C GLN A 20 7.54 -7.01 -18.56
N TYR A 21 6.41 -7.46 -19.12
CA TYR A 21 5.55 -8.45 -18.47
C TYR A 21 6.27 -9.80 -18.29
N LEU A 22 6.94 -10.29 -19.34
CA LEU A 22 7.73 -11.52 -19.27
C LEU A 22 8.87 -11.39 -18.25
N ALA A 23 9.58 -10.26 -18.24
CA ALA A 23 10.63 -9.99 -17.24
C ALA A 23 10.07 -10.03 -15.81
N ALA A 24 8.92 -9.40 -15.57
CA ALA A 24 8.27 -9.40 -14.26
C ALA A 24 7.79 -10.81 -13.85
N ARG A 25 7.28 -11.62 -14.79
CA ARG A 25 6.89 -13.01 -14.56
C ARG A 25 8.08 -13.91 -14.27
N SER A 26 9.16 -13.79 -15.03
CA SER A 26 10.42 -14.51 -14.81
C SER A 26 11.03 -14.15 -13.46
N PHE A 27 10.97 -12.88 -13.08
CA PHE A 27 11.41 -12.41 -11.77
C PHE A 27 10.59 -13.06 -10.65
N ALA A 28 9.26 -13.02 -10.73
CA ALA A 28 8.40 -13.66 -9.73
C ALA A 28 8.62 -15.17 -9.64
N TRP A 29 8.84 -15.84 -10.77
CA TRP A 29 9.17 -17.28 -10.80
C TRP A 29 10.52 -17.57 -10.14
N LEU A 30 11.57 -16.84 -10.51
CA LEU A 30 12.92 -17.02 -9.97
C LEU A 30 12.95 -16.81 -8.46
N PHE A 31 12.36 -15.71 -7.98
CA PHE A 31 12.27 -15.44 -6.54
C PHE A 31 11.30 -16.42 -5.85
N GLY A 32 10.37 -17.04 -6.57
CA GLY A 32 9.53 -18.12 -6.04
C GLY A 32 10.31 -19.38 -5.68
N ALA A 33 11.48 -19.62 -6.28
CA ALA A 33 12.28 -20.83 -6.09
C ALA A 33 13.10 -20.86 -4.78
N PHE A 34 13.23 -19.72 -4.09
CA PHE A 34 14.06 -19.59 -2.89
C PHE A 34 13.25 -19.21 -1.64
N PRO A 35 13.73 -19.58 -0.44
CA PRO A 35 13.12 -19.15 0.82
C PRO A 35 13.09 -17.61 0.96
N PRO A 36 12.10 -17.05 1.66
CA PRO A 36 11.99 -15.60 1.85
C PRO A 36 13.25 -14.95 2.40
N GLU A 37 13.89 -15.57 3.38
CA GLU A 37 15.07 -15.05 4.07
C GLU A 37 16.24 -14.86 3.11
N GLN A 38 16.42 -15.77 2.16
CA GLN A 38 17.45 -15.66 1.14
C GLN A 38 17.13 -14.51 0.17
N ASN A 39 15.88 -14.41 -0.27
CA ASN A 39 15.46 -13.35 -1.18
C ASN A 39 15.51 -11.96 -0.56
N LEU A 40 15.26 -11.84 0.75
CA LEU A 40 15.41 -10.56 1.47
C LEU A 40 16.86 -10.07 1.42
N ARG A 41 17.84 -10.96 1.64
CA ARG A 41 19.28 -10.62 1.50
C ARG A 41 19.66 -10.25 0.07
N THR A 42 19.10 -10.96 -0.91
CA THR A 42 19.28 -10.62 -2.33
C THR A 42 18.70 -9.24 -2.63
N ALA A 43 17.50 -8.93 -2.14
CA ALA A 43 16.85 -7.64 -2.33
C ALA A 43 17.65 -6.49 -1.71
N GLU A 44 18.26 -6.69 -0.53
CA GLU A 44 19.16 -5.71 0.09
C GLU A 44 20.43 -5.47 -0.73
N THR A 45 21.06 -6.54 -1.20
CA THR A 45 22.25 -6.42 -2.07
C THR A 45 21.91 -5.65 -3.34
N VAL A 46 20.77 -5.95 -3.96
CA VAL A 46 20.30 -5.25 -5.16
C VAL A 46 19.98 -3.78 -4.84
N ALA A 47 19.39 -3.50 -3.68
CA ALA A 47 19.14 -2.13 -3.21
C ALA A 47 20.45 -1.35 -3.04
N ASP A 48 21.47 -1.95 -2.44
CA ASP A 48 22.78 -1.32 -2.25
C ASP A 48 23.46 -1.01 -3.58
N ILE A 49 23.45 -1.95 -4.52
CA ILE A 49 23.95 -1.73 -5.88
C ILE A 49 23.15 -0.61 -6.55
N TRP A 50 21.82 -0.65 -6.46
CA TRP A 50 20.96 0.36 -7.07
C TRP A 50 21.21 1.76 -6.50
N THR A 51 21.38 1.89 -5.18
CA THR A 51 21.68 3.20 -4.55
C THR A 51 23.01 3.77 -5.02
N ARG A 52 24.02 2.92 -5.26
CA ARG A 52 25.32 3.34 -5.81
C ARG A 52 25.18 3.96 -7.20
N PHE A 53 24.25 3.46 -8.02
CA PHE A 53 24.01 3.95 -9.38
C PHE A 53 22.90 5.02 -9.46
N ASN A 54 22.18 5.29 -8.36
CA ASN A 54 21.11 6.30 -8.30
C ASN A 54 21.29 7.24 -7.08
N PRO A 55 22.44 7.93 -6.96
CA PRO A 55 22.75 8.78 -5.80
C PRO A 55 21.73 9.91 -5.61
N GLU A 56 21.12 10.42 -6.67
CA GLU A 56 20.09 11.46 -6.62
C GLU A 56 18.81 10.99 -5.92
N ARG A 57 18.48 9.69 -6.01
CA ARG A 57 17.33 9.11 -5.30
C ARG A 57 17.61 8.95 -3.82
N LEU A 58 18.83 8.53 -3.47
CA LEU A 58 19.26 8.48 -2.08
C LEU A 58 19.33 9.89 -1.46
N ALA A 59 19.84 10.88 -2.20
CA ALA A 59 19.88 12.27 -1.75
C ALA A 59 18.46 12.82 -1.49
N ARG A 60 17.50 12.51 -2.37
CA ARG A 60 16.08 12.87 -2.16
C ARG A 60 15.51 12.21 -0.91
N ALA A 61 15.74 10.92 -0.71
CA ALA A 61 15.29 10.20 0.47
C ALA A 61 15.91 10.78 1.76
N THR A 62 17.22 11.06 1.74
CA THR A 62 17.93 11.71 2.85
C THR A 62 17.35 13.10 3.15
N GLY A 63 17.04 13.88 2.12
CA GLY A 63 16.38 15.19 2.28
C GLY A 63 14.97 15.09 2.87
N ASN A 64 14.21 14.04 2.57
CA ASN A 64 12.93 13.78 3.22
C ASN A 64 13.13 13.45 4.71
N VAL A 65 14.09 12.57 5.03
CA VAL A 65 14.39 12.20 6.43
C VAL A 65 14.81 13.42 7.24
N ARG A 66 15.72 14.26 6.71
CA ARG A 66 16.16 15.49 7.38
C ARG A 66 15.02 16.47 7.63
N ARG A 67 14.06 16.57 6.70
CA ARG A 67 12.86 17.40 6.91
C ARG A 67 11.93 16.84 7.99
N ALA A 68 11.81 15.51 8.05
CA ALA A 68 10.93 14.84 9.01
C ALA A 68 11.52 14.81 10.43
N PHE A 69 12.85 14.73 10.53
CA PHE A 69 13.60 14.61 11.78
C PHE A 69 14.74 15.63 11.82
N PRO A 70 14.44 16.91 12.09
CA PRO A 70 15.42 18.00 11.99
C PRO A 70 16.58 17.88 13.00
N ASP A 71 16.35 17.20 14.12
CA ASP A 71 17.35 17.01 15.18
C ASP A 71 18.26 15.79 14.93
N MET A 72 17.99 15.00 13.88
CA MET A 72 18.80 13.82 13.51
C MET A 72 20.07 14.26 12.78
N SER A 73 21.21 13.65 13.11
CA SER A 73 22.46 13.96 12.43
C SER A 73 22.40 13.60 10.93
N ASP A 74 23.26 14.21 10.12
CA ASP A 74 23.32 13.92 8.69
C ASP A 74 23.70 12.45 8.41
N GLU A 75 24.54 11.86 9.24
CA GLU A 75 24.96 10.46 9.14
C GLU A 75 23.80 9.50 9.41
N GLU A 76 23.03 9.77 10.46
CA GLU A 76 21.80 9.02 10.79
C GLU A 76 20.74 9.19 9.70
N CYS A 77 20.58 10.40 9.15
CA CYS A 77 19.66 10.66 8.05
C CYS A 77 19.99 9.80 6.82
N VAL A 78 21.27 9.75 6.44
CA VAL A 78 21.74 8.93 5.31
C VAL A 78 21.57 7.44 5.61
N ALA A 79 21.88 7.00 6.83
CA ALA A 79 21.72 5.62 7.25
C ALA A 79 20.24 5.18 7.18
N LEU A 80 19.33 6.00 7.70
CA LEU A 80 17.89 5.74 7.66
C LEU A 80 17.35 5.76 6.23
N ALA A 81 17.80 6.69 5.39
CA ALA A 81 17.44 6.71 3.98
C ALA A 81 17.88 5.45 3.22
N LYS A 82 19.12 4.96 3.46
CA LYS A 82 19.59 3.68 2.89
C LYS A 82 18.76 2.50 3.39
N ALA A 83 18.46 2.45 4.69
CA ALA A 83 17.62 1.42 5.27
C ALA A 83 16.20 1.42 4.67
N SER A 84 15.62 2.61 4.45
CA SER A 84 14.34 2.79 3.77
C SER A 84 14.37 2.25 2.33
N VAL A 85 15.43 2.53 1.56
CA VAL A 85 15.58 1.98 0.21
C VAL A 85 15.68 0.45 0.25
N ARG A 86 16.49 -0.13 1.14
CA ARG A 86 16.54 -1.59 1.33
C ARG A 86 15.16 -2.17 1.67
N TYR A 87 14.41 -1.51 2.56
CA TYR A 87 13.07 -1.93 2.95
C TYR A 87 12.09 -1.91 1.78
N MET A 88 12.15 -0.87 0.94
CA MET A 88 11.35 -0.78 -0.28
C MET A 88 11.65 -1.94 -1.24
N PHE A 89 12.93 -2.28 -1.43
CA PHE A 89 13.32 -3.43 -2.27
C PHE A 89 12.84 -4.76 -1.67
N ARG A 90 12.96 -4.97 -0.35
CA ARG A 90 12.37 -6.14 0.33
C ARG A 90 10.86 -6.24 0.05
N THR A 91 10.13 -5.13 0.13
CA THR A 91 8.68 -5.08 -0.08
C THR A 91 8.30 -5.41 -1.53
N TYR A 92 8.92 -4.77 -2.52
CA TYR A 92 8.55 -4.95 -3.93
C TYR A 92 9.14 -6.19 -4.60
N MET A 93 10.33 -6.63 -4.20
CA MET A 93 10.98 -7.80 -4.80
C MET A 93 10.61 -9.11 -4.12
N VAL A 94 10.27 -9.08 -2.83
CA VAL A 94 10.03 -10.29 -2.05
C VAL A 94 8.58 -10.34 -1.59
N ASP A 95 8.14 -9.39 -0.76
CA ASP A 95 6.85 -9.48 -0.09
C ASP A 95 5.69 -9.57 -1.08
N ALA A 96 5.65 -8.66 -2.06
CA ALA A 96 4.57 -8.60 -3.04
C ALA A 96 4.35 -9.93 -3.81
N PHE A 97 5.41 -10.71 -4.01
CA PHE A 97 5.34 -11.98 -4.75
C PHE A 97 5.23 -13.20 -3.83
N GLN A 98 5.84 -13.16 -2.64
CA GLN A 98 5.90 -14.31 -1.75
C GLN A 98 4.77 -14.37 -0.72
N LEU A 99 4.14 -13.23 -0.37
CA LEU A 99 2.98 -13.19 0.52
C LEU A 99 1.92 -14.24 0.13
N PRO A 100 1.42 -14.28 -1.12
CA PRO A 100 0.52 -15.32 -1.63
C PRO A 100 0.89 -16.78 -1.39
N ARG A 101 2.18 -17.08 -1.23
CA ARG A 101 2.72 -18.44 -1.15
C ARG A 101 3.03 -18.83 0.29
N VAL A 102 3.53 -17.88 1.07
CA VAL A 102 4.04 -18.09 2.43
C VAL A 102 2.94 -17.88 3.46
N VAL A 103 2.05 -16.91 3.23
CA VAL A 103 0.97 -16.57 4.15
C VAL A 103 -0.34 -17.12 3.56
N THR A 104 -0.72 -18.30 4.04
CA THR A 104 -1.94 -19.01 3.65
C THR A 104 -2.89 -19.12 4.84
N GLU A 105 -4.11 -19.63 4.61
CA GLU A 105 -5.10 -19.86 5.67
C GLU A 105 -4.55 -20.76 6.79
N GLU A 106 -3.64 -21.67 6.46
CA GLU A 106 -3.02 -22.61 7.40
C GLU A 106 -1.74 -22.08 8.06
N SER A 107 -1.01 -21.19 7.39
CA SER A 107 0.34 -20.78 7.82
C SER A 107 0.42 -19.37 8.41
N TRP A 108 -0.61 -18.53 8.23
CA TRP A 108 -0.51 -17.11 8.53
C TRP A 108 -0.09 -16.81 9.98
N GLN A 109 -0.50 -17.62 10.94
CA GLN A 109 -0.20 -17.45 12.37
C GLN A 109 1.31 -17.49 12.67
N ARG A 110 2.11 -18.10 11.78
CA ARG A 110 3.57 -18.15 11.90
C ARG A 110 4.25 -16.86 11.45
N HIS A 111 3.55 -16.04 10.67
CA HIS A 111 4.09 -14.90 9.95
C HIS A 111 3.43 -13.57 10.27
N VAL A 112 2.20 -13.59 10.81
CA VAL A 112 1.41 -12.39 11.07
C VAL A 112 0.94 -12.41 12.52
N ASP A 113 1.42 -11.45 13.29
CA ASP A 113 0.94 -11.14 14.64
C ASP A 113 -0.14 -10.05 14.59
N LEU A 114 -1.28 -10.33 15.23
CA LEU A 114 -2.44 -9.46 15.32
C LEU A 114 -2.66 -8.86 16.72
N SER A 115 -1.71 -9.06 17.65
CA SER A 115 -1.80 -8.58 19.03
C SER A 115 -2.14 -7.07 19.12
N ASN A 116 -1.60 -6.28 18.20
CA ASN A 116 -1.83 -4.83 18.11
C ASN A 116 -2.91 -4.41 17.10
N ALA A 117 -3.61 -5.36 16.46
CA ALA A 117 -4.62 -5.10 15.43
C ALA A 117 -6.06 -5.06 15.97
N ARG A 118 -6.26 -5.35 17.27
CA ARG A 118 -7.59 -5.60 17.83
C ARG A 118 -8.64 -4.52 17.52
N PRO A 119 -8.37 -3.21 17.67
CA PRO A 119 -9.38 -2.18 17.38
C PRO A 119 -9.81 -2.19 15.91
N GLY A 120 -8.87 -2.28 14.97
CA GLY A 120 -9.17 -2.36 13.53
C GLY A 120 -9.86 -3.67 13.16
N THR A 121 -9.48 -4.79 13.78
CA THR A 121 -10.17 -6.08 13.59
C THR A 121 -11.63 -6.00 14.03
N LYS A 122 -11.95 -5.30 15.13
CA LYS A 122 -13.34 -5.09 15.56
C LYS A 122 -14.18 -4.34 14.52
N LEU A 123 -13.62 -3.30 13.90
CA LEU A 123 -14.30 -2.61 12.80
C LEU A 123 -14.43 -3.51 11.57
N MET A 124 -13.42 -4.34 11.31
CA MET A 124 -13.42 -5.27 10.17
C MET A 124 -14.49 -6.35 10.28
N ILE A 125 -14.73 -6.91 11.47
CA ILE A 125 -15.78 -7.91 11.74
C ILE A 125 -17.17 -7.29 11.90
N GLY A 126 -17.25 -5.98 12.16
CA GLY A 126 -18.52 -5.28 12.37
C GLY A 126 -19.40 -5.26 11.12
N GLU A 127 -20.68 -4.95 11.31
CA GLU A 127 -21.66 -4.85 10.22
C GLU A 127 -21.63 -3.48 9.53
N ARG A 128 -21.07 -2.46 10.19
CA ARG A 128 -20.97 -1.11 9.65
C ARG A 128 -19.88 -1.03 8.57
N PRO A 129 -20.12 -0.31 7.46
CA PRO A 129 -19.05 0.03 6.53
C PRO A 129 -17.98 0.86 7.24
N ALA A 130 -16.72 0.69 6.84
CA ALA A 130 -15.59 1.36 7.47
C ALA A 130 -14.50 1.66 6.45
N ILE A 131 -13.73 2.72 6.72
CA ILE A 131 -12.54 3.08 5.97
C ILE A 131 -11.31 2.50 6.69
N PHE A 132 -10.43 1.86 5.94
CA PHE A 132 -9.12 1.39 6.37
C PHE A 132 -8.06 2.23 5.68
N LEU A 133 -7.32 3.00 6.47
CA LEU A 133 -6.32 3.95 5.99
C LEU A 133 -4.93 3.48 6.38
N GLY A 134 -4.00 3.47 5.42
CA GLY A 134 -2.59 3.17 5.68
C GLY A 134 -1.64 4.14 4.98
N PRO A 135 -0.38 4.22 5.42
CA PRO A 135 0.67 4.94 4.71
C PRO A 135 1.40 4.03 3.70
N HIS A 136 2.22 4.59 2.81
CA HIS A 136 3.25 3.85 2.08
C HIS A 136 4.46 3.56 3.02
N ALA A 137 4.17 2.92 4.15
CA ALA A 137 5.14 2.54 5.17
C ALA A 137 4.84 1.13 5.68
N GLY A 138 5.88 0.44 6.15
CA GLY A 138 5.76 -0.98 6.45
C GLY A 138 5.41 -1.80 5.19
N ASN A 139 4.67 -2.88 5.36
CA ASN A 139 4.18 -3.73 4.27
C ASN A 139 2.68 -3.45 4.01
N TRP A 140 2.38 -2.39 3.26
CA TRP A 140 1.00 -2.05 2.92
C TRP A 140 0.32 -3.11 2.03
N GLU A 141 1.08 -3.94 1.29
CA GLU A 141 0.51 -5.06 0.53
C GLU A 141 -0.12 -6.09 1.49
N LEU A 142 0.50 -6.35 2.64
CA LEU A 142 -0.06 -7.23 3.68
C LEU A 142 -1.37 -6.68 4.24
N LEU A 143 -1.51 -5.35 4.40
CA LEU A 143 -2.76 -4.75 4.90
C LEU A 143 -3.95 -4.97 3.95
N GLY A 144 -3.72 -5.01 2.64
CA GLY A 144 -4.75 -5.37 1.67
C GLY A 144 -4.94 -6.89 1.54
N PHE A 145 -3.85 -7.64 1.56
CA PHE A 145 -3.84 -9.08 1.36
C PHE A 145 -4.44 -9.87 2.54
N PHE A 146 -4.02 -9.57 3.76
CA PHE A 146 -4.35 -10.37 4.94
C PHE A 146 -5.87 -10.41 5.23
N PRO A 147 -6.62 -9.29 5.21
CA PRO A 147 -8.07 -9.35 5.38
C PRO A 147 -8.76 -10.23 4.34
N THR A 148 -8.29 -10.20 3.09
CA THR A 148 -8.88 -10.98 2.00
C THR A 148 -8.59 -12.47 2.15
N LEU A 149 -7.41 -12.82 2.66
CA LEU A 149 -7.08 -14.19 3.06
C LEU A 149 -8.02 -14.70 4.18
N MET A 150 -8.43 -13.82 5.08
CA MET A 150 -9.37 -14.13 6.17
C MET A 150 -10.85 -14.07 5.72
N GLY A 151 -11.11 -13.94 4.41
CA GLY A 151 -12.46 -13.96 3.84
C GLY A 151 -13.17 -12.61 3.78
N PHE A 152 -12.51 -11.49 4.14
CA PHE A 152 -13.11 -10.17 4.04
C PHE A 152 -13.05 -9.62 2.61
N ARG A 153 -14.18 -9.09 2.14
CA ARG A 153 -14.23 -8.37 0.87
C ARG A 153 -13.73 -6.93 1.05
N MET A 154 -12.55 -6.66 0.52
CA MET A 154 -11.91 -5.35 0.58
C MET A 154 -12.09 -4.59 -0.75
N HIS A 155 -12.17 -3.27 -0.68
CA HIS A 155 -12.28 -2.41 -1.86
C HIS A 155 -11.16 -1.38 -1.84
N ALA A 156 -10.16 -1.50 -2.72
CA ALA A 156 -9.02 -0.59 -2.74
C ALA A 156 -9.09 0.33 -3.96
N LEU A 157 -8.81 1.61 -3.77
CA LEU A 157 -8.69 2.54 -4.89
C LEU A 157 -7.27 2.51 -5.44
N ALA A 158 -7.14 2.30 -6.75
CA ALA A 158 -5.83 2.33 -7.40
C ALA A 158 -5.91 2.98 -8.80
N ARG A 159 -4.81 3.63 -9.18
CA ARG A 159 -4.61 4.06 -10.56
C ARG A 159 -4.15 2.85 -11.40
N PRO A 160 -4.74 2.62 -12.58
CA PRO A 160 -4.23 1.61 -13.52
C PRO A 160 -2.75 1.83 -13.83
N LEU A 161 -1.96 0.76 -13.81
CA LEU A 161 -0.58 0.78 -14.30
C LEU A 161 -0.56 1.02 -15.81
N ASP A 162 0.47 1.69 -16.30
CA ASP A 162 0.59 2.05 -17.72
C ASP A 162 0.71 0.81 -18.62
N ASN A 163 1.37 -0.25 -18.13
CA ASN A 163 1.46 -1.54 -18.80
C ASN A 163 0.21 -2.40 -18.49
N PRO A 164 -0.67 -2.67 -19.47
CA PRO A 164 -1.93 -3.38 -19.23
C PRO A 164 -1.75 -4.85 -18.87
N PHE A 165 -0.67 -5.51 -19.30
CA PHE A 165 -0.43 -6.93 -18.97
C PHE A 165 -0.01 -7.08 -17.51
N ILE A 166 0.89 -6.22 -17.04
CA ILE A 166 1.28 -6.16 -15.63
C ILE A 166 0.08 -5.74 -14.78
N TRP A 167 -0.71 -4.75 -15.23
CA TRP A 167 -1.94 -4.35 -14.56
C TRP A 167 -2.91 -5.54 -14.37
N GLN A 168 -3.24 -6.26 -15.44
CA GLN A 168 -4.15 -7.40 -15.39
C GLN A 168 -3.65 -8.52 -14.48
N TRP A 169 -2.35 -8.83 -14.53
CA TRP A 169 -1.76 -9.83 -13.64
C TRP A 169 -1.80 -9.39 -12.17
N ALA A 170 -1.38 -8.16 -11.88
CA ALA A 170 -1.31 -7.63 -10.52
C ALA A 170 -2.71 -7.41 -9.91
N THR A 171 -3.71 -7.08 -10.71
CA THR A 171 -5.11 -6.98 -10.27
C THR A 171 -5.73 -8.36 -10.11
N GLY A 172 -5.52 -9.29 -11.05
CA GLY A 172 -6.01 -10.66 -10.94
C GLY A 172 -5.52 -11.38 -9.67
N LEU A 173 -4.27 -11.17 -9.26
CA LEU A 173 -3.75 -11.72 -7.99
C LEU A 173 -4.49 -11.21 -6.75
N ARG A 174 -5.01 -9.98 -6.80
CA ARG A 174 -5.73 -9.31 -5.71
C ARG A 174 -7.23 -9.66 -5.75
N GLU A 175 -7.81 -9.66 -6.94
CA GLU A 175 -9.23 -9.95 -7.17
C GLU A 175 -9.60 -11.41 -6.93
N ASN A 176 -8.71 -12.35 -7.27
CA ASN A 176 -8.93 -13.78 -7.00
C ASN A 176 -9.03 -14.12 -5.51
N ARG A 177 -8.68 -13.19 -4.62
CA ARG A 177 -8.74 -13.39 -3.16
C ARG A 177 -9.80 -12.55 -2.46
N GLY A 178 -10.59 -11.76 -3.19
CA GLY A 178 -11.68 -10.96 -2.61
C GLY A 178 -11.38 -9.47 -2.48
N MET A 179 -10.24 -8.96 -2.97
CA MET A 179 -10.03 -7.52 -3.10
C MET A 179 -10.60 -7.00 -4.43
N LYS A 180 -11.53 -6.06 -4.40
CA LYS A 180 -11.98 -5.35 -5.60
C LYS A 180 -11.18 -4.07 -5.80
N ILE A 181 -10.60 -3.86 -6.98
CA ILE A 181 -9.88 -2.64 -7.31
C ILE A 181 -10.80 -1.63 -7.99
N ILE A 182 -11.04 -0.50 -7.34
CA ILE A 182 -11.83 0.61 -7.90
C ILE A 182 -10.89 1.56 -8.63
N THR A 183 -11.17 1.83 -9.90
CA THR A 183 -10.41 2.80 -10.69
C THR A 183 -11.11 4.14 -10.73
N LYS A 184 -10.35 5.23 -10.93
CA LYS A 184 -10.77 6.65 -10.81
C LYS A 184 -11.99 7.09 -11.67
N PHE A 185 -12.58 6.22 -12.47
CA PHE A 185 -13.72 6.54 -13.34
C PHE A 185 -15.01 5.95 -12.77
N GLY A 186 -15.91 6.79 -12.25
CA GLY A 186 -17.21 6.34 -11.71
C GLY A 186 -17.18 5.91 -10.24
N ALA A 187 -16.07 6.14 -9.53
CA ALA A 187 -15.87 5.69 -8.15
C ALA A 187 -16.98 6.15 -7.19
N THR A 188 -17.66 7.28 -7.42
CA THR A 188 -18.66 7.79 -6.47
C THR A 188 -19.88 6.89 -6.35
N GLU A 189 -20.49 6.46 -7.46
CA GLU A 189 -21.66 5.56 -7.43
C GLU A 189 -21.28 4.16 -6.94
N GLU A 190 -20.11 3.67 -7.36
CA GLU A 190 -19.60 2.37 -6.93
C GLU A 190 -19.26 2.37 -5.43
N LEU A 191 -18.60 3.42 -4.92
CA LEU A 191 -18.31 3.57 -3.50
C LEU A 191 -19.60 3.69 -2.68
N GLN A 192 -20.59 4.42 -3.17
CA GLN A 192 -21.91 4.49 -2.54
C GLN A 192 -22.53 3.10 -2.41
N ALA A 193 -22.55 2.32 -3.49
CA ALA A 193 -23.08 0.96 -3.46
C ALA A 193 -22.28 0.07 -2.49
N ILE A 194 -20.96 0.21 -2.44
CA ILE A 194 -20.09 -0.53 -1.50
C ILE A 194 -20.46 -0.18 -0.06
N ILE A 195 -20.59 1.11 0.25
CA ILE A 195 -20.93 1.60 1.59
C ILE A 195 -22.31 1.08 2.03
N HIS A 196 -23.32 1.20 1.18
CA HIS A 196 -24.69 0.72 1.50
C HIS A 196 -24.74 -0.79 1.75
N ASN A 197 -23.82 -1.56 1.15
CA ASN A 197 -23.70 -3.00 1.36
C ASN A 197 -22.74 -3.37 2.51
N GLY A 198 -22.37 -2.43 3.38
CA GLY A 198 -21.48 -2.68 4.52
C GLY A 198 -20.02 -2.94 4.11
N GLY A 199 -19.59 -2.45 2.95
CA GLY A 199 -18.27 -2.73 2.40
C GLY A 199 -17.11 -2.06 3.16
N ARG A 200 -15.93 -2.69 3.09
CA ARG A 200 -14.68 -2.17 3.66
C ARG A 200 -13.87 -1.50 2.56
N ILE A 201 -13.51 -0.24 2.76
CA ILE A 201 -12.82 0.58 1.75
C ILE A 201 -11.40 0.86 2.24
N ALA A 202 -10.40 0.50 1.46
CA ALA A 202 -9.00 0.68 1.79
C ALA A 202 -8.36 1.81 0.96
N PHE A 203 -7.61 2.67 1.63
CA PHE A 203 -6.79 3.71 1.02
C PHE A 203 -5.37 3.63 1.54
N ILE A 204 -4.40 3.79 0.63
CA ILE A 204 -3.05 4.20 0.99
C ILE A 204 -2.91 5.68 0.62
N ALA A 205 -2.80 6.56 1.61
CA ALA A 205 -2.93 8.00 1.36
C ALA A 205 -2.01 8.87 2.23
N ASP A 206 -0.78 9.00 1.75
CA ASP A 206 0.29 9.86 2.28
C ASP A 206 1.10 10.52 1.14
N GLN A 207 0.61 10.40 -0.11
CA GLN A 207 1.18 11.08 -1.26
C GLN A 207 0.57 12.48 -1.45
N ASN A 208 1.32 13.36 -2.12
CA ASN A 208 0.90 14.72 -2.44
C ASN A 208 -0.42 14.71 -3.24
N ALA A 209 -1.47 15.32 -2.68
CA ALA A 209 -2.78 15.45 -3.32
C ALA A 209 -2.86 16.57 -4.38
N GLY A 210 -1.77 17.31 -4.61
CA GLY A 210 -1.69 18.40 -5.57
C GLY A 210 -2.33 19.69 -5.05
N ASN A 211 -2.64 20.62 -5.95
CA ASN A 211 -3.13 21.95 -5.58
C ASN A 211 -4.55 21.95 -4.98
N ASP A 212 -5.35 20.92 -5.29
CA ASP A 212 -6.74 20.80 -4.80
C ASP A 212 -6.85 20.09 -3.43
N GLY A 213 -5.73 19.61 -2.91
CA GLY A 213 -5.66 19.01 -1.58
C GLY A 213 -5.88 20.03 -0.46
N ILE A 214 -5.97 19.52 0.77
CA ILE A 214 -5.97 20.38 1.97
C ILE A 214 -4.57 20.36 2.57
N PHE A 215 -4.02 21.53 2.86
CA PHE A 215 -2.71 21.62 3.49
C PHE A 215 -2.87 21.38 4.99
N VAL A 216 -2.18 20.36 5.50
CA VAL A 216 -2.16 20.01 6.94
C VAL A 216 -0.71 19.86 7.42
N PRO A 217 -0.43 20.11 8.71
CA PRO A 217 0.88 19.85 9.27
C PRO A 217 1.24 18.35 9.20
N TYR A 218 2.39 18.03 8.61
CA TYR A 218 2.99 16.71 8.57
C TYR A 218 4.49 16.84 8.84
N PHE A 219 4.96 16.27 9.95
CA PHE A 219 6.31 16.52 10.48
C PHE A 219 6.66 18.02 10.60
N GLY A 220 5.73 18.82 11.10
CA GLY A 220 5.93 20.26 11.29
C GLY A 220 5.93 21.10 10.00
N GLN A 221 5.68 20.50 8.83
CA GLN A 221 5.59 21.20 7.55
C GLN A 221 4.21 21.06 6.92
N MET A 222 3.76 22.07 6.20
CA MET A 222 2.49 21.99 5.49
C MET A 222 2.62 21.05 4.28
N ALA A 223 1.84 19.96 4.28
CA ALA A 223 1.76 19.01 3.19
C ALA A 223 0.34 18.93 2.65
N SER A 224 0.21 18.81 1.33
CA SER A 224 -1.10 18.66 0.68
C SER A 224 -1.62 17.23 0.81
N ALA A 225 -2.74 17.05 1.51
CA ALA A 225 -3.39 15.80 1.81
C ALA A 225 -4.75 15.64 1.08
N TYR A 226 -5.18 14.38 0.89
CA TYR A 226 -6.44 14.05 0.20
C TYR A 226 -7.66 14.29 1.10
N LYS A 227 -8.26 15.48 1.01
CA LYS A 227 -9.51 15.81 1.72
C LYS A 227 -10.70 14.89 1.39
N SER A 228 -10.68 14.24 0.23
CA SER A 228 -11.76 13.34 -0.21
C SER A 228 -12.03 12.17 0.72
N ILE A 229 -11.01 11.70 1.46
CA ILE A 229 -11.15 10.58 2.41
C ILE A 229 -11.96 11.05 3.62
N ALA A 230 -11.60 12.20 4.20
CA ALA A 230 -12.34 12.81 5.31
C ALA A 230 -13.78 13.16 4.89
N LEU A 231 -13.97 13.79 3.72
CA LEU A 231 -15.29 14.11 3.20
C LEU A 231 -16.18 12.88 2.97
N LEU A 232 -15.57 11.74 2.57
CA LEU A 232 -16.29 10.48 2.44
C LEU A 232 -16.72 9.95 3.81
N ALA A 233 -15.82 9.98 4.80
CA ALA A 233 -16.10 9.57 6.16
C ALA A 233 -17.25 10.39 6.77
N MET A 234 -17.18 11.72 6.68
CA MET A 234 -18.21 12.62 7.20
C MET A 234 -19.55 12.43 6.50
N ARG A 235 -19.57 12.34 5.16
CA ARG A 235 -20.81 12.20 4.38
C ARG A 235 -21.60 10.94 4.72
N TYR A 236 -20.91 9.84 5.03
CA TYR A 236 -21.53 8.53 5.25
C TYR A 236 -21.40 8.04 6.69
N ASP A 237 -20.96 8.90 7.61
CA ASP A 237 -20.80 8.58 9.03
C ASP A 237 -19.92 7.34 9.26
N LEU A 238 -18.80 7.24 8.53
CA LEU A 238 -17.94 6.05 8.52
C LEU A 238 -16.79 6.17 9.53
N PRO A 239 -16.58 5.18 10.41
CA PRO A 239 -15.35 5.12 11.19
C PRO A 239 -14.14 4.87 10.29
N VAL A 240 -12.99 5.44 10.68
CA VAL A 240 -11.71 5.31 9.98
C VAL A 240 -10.72 4.57 10.88
N ALA A 241 -10.29 3.39 10.47
CA ALA A 241 -9.21 2.65 11.09
C ALA A 241 -7.88 2.99 10.41
N VAL A 242 -6.93 3.57 11.15
CA VAL A 242 -5.57 3.80 10.67
C VAL A 242 -4.71 2.60 11.05
N GLY A 243 -4.11 1.95 10.06
CA GLY A 243 -3.34 0.72 10.26
C GLY A 243 -2.00 0.70 9.55
N VAL A 244 -1.05 -0.05 10.12
CA VAL A 244 0.26 -0.32 9.53
C VAL A 244 0.65 -1.78 9.77
N ALA A 245 1.34 -2.38 8.80
CA ALA A 245 1.92 -3.70 8.95
C ALA A 245 3.45 -3.57 9.01
N LEU A 246 4.06 -3.86 10.15
CA LEU A 246 5.49 -3.65 10.37
C LEU A 246 6.21 -5.00 10.34
N ARG A 247 7.33 -5.08 9.61
CA ARG A 247 8.19 -6.27 9.68
C ARG A 247 8.84 -6.36 11.07
N THR A 248 8.79 -7.55 11.66
CA THR A 248 9.46 -7.85 12.92
C THR A 248 10.79 -8.54 12.65
N GLY A 249 11.90 -7.93 13.08
CA GLY A 249 13.24 -8.43 12.82
C GLY A 249 13.62 -8.42 11.33
N ASN A 250 14.50 -9.35 10.94
CA ASN A 250 15.02 -9.45 9.57
C ASN A 250 14.36 -10.55 8.72
N GLY A 251 13.43 -11.31 9.30
CA GLY A 251 12.75 -12.42 8.62
C GLY A 251 11.44 -12.02 7.94
N PHE A 252 10.69 -13.01 7.46
CA PHE A 252 9.38 -12.84 6.84
C PHE A 252 8.24 -12.88 7.86
N ASN A 253 8.35 -12.04 8.89
CA ASN A 253 7.35 -11.94 9.97
C ASN A 253 6.91 -10.49 10.10
N PHE A 254 5.61 -10.30 10.35
CA PHE A 254 4.98 -8.99 10.39
C PHE A 254 4.04 -8.91 11.59
N GLN A 255 3.90 -7.71 12.12
CA GLN A 255 2.90 -7.37 13.11
C GLN A 255 1.97 -6.32 12.50
N ILE A 256 0.66 -6.58 12.54
CA ILE A 256 -0.35 -5.61 12.12
C ILE A 256 -0.75 -4.79 13.34
N HIS A 257 -0.73 -3.46 13.17
CA HIS A 257 -1.08 -2.50 14.19
C HIS A 257 -2.29 -1.70 13.72
N THR A 258 -3.26 -1.52 14.61
CA THR A 258 -4.18 -0.39 14.52
C THR A 258 -3.56 0.76 15.29
N VAL A 259 -3.15 1.80 14.57
CA VAL A 259 -2.48 2.97 15.12
C VAL A 259 -3.50 3.92 15.74
N ASP A 260 -4.63 4.09 15.07
CA ASP A 260 -5.69 5.00 15.51
C ASP A 260 -7.05 4.57 14.98
N ILE A 261 -8.11 4.97 15.66
CA ILE A 261 -9.50 4.84 15.21
C ILE A 261 -10.18 6.19 15.35
N ILE A 262 -10.52 6.79 14.21
CA ILE A 262 -11.27 8.05 14.15
C ILE A 262 -12.74 7.68 13.99
N GLN A 263 -13.54 8.01 15.00
CA GLN A 263 -14.97 7.76 15.04
C GLN A 263 -15.77 8.97 14.55
N PRO A 264 -17.00 8.78 14.03
CA PRO A 264 -17.81 9.90 13.60
C PRO A 264 -18.12 10.93 14.68
N GLU A 265 -18.16 10.51 15.94
CA GLU A 265 -18.31 11.40 17.08
C GLU A 265 -17.16 12.42 17.19
N ASP A 266 -15.94 12.08 16.76
CA ASP A 266 -14.75 12.94 16.91
C ASP A 266 -14.84 14.26 16.13
N TRP A 267 -15.64 14.32 15.07
CA TRP A 267 -15.83 15.53 14.25
C TRP A 267 -17.23 16.13 14.34
N ARG A 268 -18.17 15.50 15.04
CA ARG A 268 -19.51 16.10 15.28
C ARG A 268 -19.45 17.29 16.21
N ASP A 269 -18.49 17.32 17.12
CA ASP A 269 -18.30 18.44 18.04
C ASP A 269 -17.60 19.66 17.38
N HIS A 270 -17.32 19.59 16.07
CA HIS A 270 -16.58 20.60 15.30
C HIS A 270 -17.40 21.22 14.16
N GLU A 271 -18.70 20.91 14.06
CA GLU A 271 -19.68 21.59 13.17
C GLU A 271 -20.35 22.79 13.84
#